data_AF-A0A7R9QYH1-F1
#
_entry.id   AF-A0A7R9QYH1-F1
#
_cell.length_a   1.000
_cell.length_b   1.000
_cell.length_c   1.000
_cell.angle_alpha   90.00
_cell.angle_beta   90.00
_cell.angle_gamma   90.00
#
_symmetry.space_group_name_H-M   'P 1'
#
loop_
_entity.id
_entity.type
_entity.pdbx_description
1 polymer ?
#
loop_
_entity_poly.entity_id
_entity_poly.type
_entity_poly.pdbx_seq_one_letter_code
_entity_poly.pdbx_strand_id
1 'polypeptide(L)'
;MRLDRGNSILLFNQGDCGTCWYIILSASVNVVIAGKGIVCTLHEGDDFGKLALVNEAPRAATIVTNESNCQLLRVDKSHFDRILRDVEANT
;
A
#
# COMPACT_ATOMS: atom_id res chain seq x y z
N MET A 1 -14.60 -15.70 7.51
CA MET A 1 -13.25 -15.65 6.94
C MET A 1 -12.29 -15.32 8.07
N ARG A 2 -11.73 -16.35 8.72
CA ARG A 2 -10.70 -16.16 9.76
C ARG A 2 -9.37 -16.11 9.02
N LEU A 3 -8.65 -15.00 9.13
CA LEU A 3 -7.26 -14.93 8.70
C LEU A 3 -6.45 -15.78 9.69
N ASP A 4 -5.80 -16.83 9.19
CA ASP A 4 -4.99 -17.72 9.99
C ASP A 4 -3.87 -16.92 10.66
N ARG A 5 -3.78 -17.03 11.99
CA ARG A 5 -2.87 -16.28 12.85
C ARG A 5 -1.45 -16.85 12.77
N GLY A 6 -0.74 -16.50 11.70
CA GLY A 6 0.67 -16.80 11.53
C GLY A 6 1.43 -15.62 10.93
N ASN A 7 1.56 -14.52 11.70
CA ASN A 7 2.47 -13.39 11.46
C ASN A 7 2.20 -12.43 10.28
N SER A 8 0.96 -12.30 9.82
CA SER A 8 0.57 -11.23 8.89
C SER A 8 0.47 -9.87 9.60
N ILE A 9 1.06 -8.82 9.04
CA ILE A 9 1.01 -7.44 9.58
C ILE A 9 0.00 -6.62 8.77
N LEU A 10 -0.94 -5.96 9.46
CA LEU A 10 -1.83 -4.97 8.86
C LEU A 10 -1.08 -3.65 8.66
N LEU A 11 -0.98 -3.17 7.42
CA LEU A 11 -0.31 -1.90 7.13
C LEU A 11 -1.26 -0.70 7.25
N PHE A 12 -2.45 -0.81 6.67
CA PHE A 12 -3.53 0.16 6.80
C PHE A 12 -4.86 -0.44 6.36
N ASN A 13 -5.96 0.17 6.80
CA ASN A 13 -7.31 -0.24 6.44
C ASN A 13 -7.86 0.56 5.26
N GLN A 14 -8.79 -0.05 4.54
CA GLN A 14 -9.72 0.67 3.69
C GLN A 14 -10.43 1.76 4.52
N GLY A 15 -10.50 2.97 3.98
CA GLY A 15 -11.10 4.13 4.65
C GLY A 15 -10.12 4.98 5.47
N ASP A 16 -8.91 4.50 5.76
CA ASP A 16 -7.91 5.31 6.45
C ASP A 16 -7.46 6.50 5.59
N CYS A 17 -6.95 7.56 6.21
CA CYS A 17 -6.34 8.67 5.49
C CYS A 17 -5.04 8.22 4.79
N GLY A 18 -4.84 8.64 3.54
CA GLY A 18 -3.61 8.39 2.79
C GLY A 18 -2.46 9.26 3.29
N THR A 19 -1.45 8.67 3.92
CA THR A 19 -0.28 9.42 4.46
C THR A 19 1.06 9.03 3.83
N CYS A 20 1.09 7.91 3.09
CA CYS A 20 2.30 7.35 2.52
C CYS A 20 2.02 6.42 1.33
N TRP A 21 3.04 6.21 0.52
CA TRP A 21 3.13 5.27 -0.59
C TRP A 21 4.20 4.21 -0.27
N TYR A 22 4.03 2.99 -0.77
CA TYR A 22 4.92 1.87 -0.48
C TYR A 22 5.36 1.15 -1.76
N ILE A 23 6.58 0.62 -1.74
CA ILE A 23 7.13 -0.30 -2.75
C ILE A 23 7.59 -1.57 -2.02
N ILE A 24 7.30 -2.73 -2.58
CA ILE A 24 7.67 -4.03 -2.00
C ILE A 24 9.10 -4.37 -2.41
N LEU A 25 10.01 -4.43 -1.44
CA LEU A 25 11.41 -4.81 -1.66
C LEU A 25 11.63 -6.31 -1.54
N SER A 26 10.81 -7.00 -0.75
CA SER A 26 10.77 -8.46 -0.68
C SER A 26 9.45 -8.96 -0.11
N ALA A 27 9.05 -10.18 -0.49
CA ALA A 27 7.83 -10.87 -0.05
C ALA A 27 6.55 -10.35 -0.75
N SER A 28 5.37 -10.53 -0.15
CA SER A 28 4.08 -10.21 -0.78
C SER A 28 3.04 -9.61 0.18
N VAL A 29 2.06 -8.90 -0.38
CA VAL A 29 0.93 -8.34 0.37
C VAL A 29 -0.39 -8.65 -0.32
N ASN A 30 -1.44 -8.84 0.46
CA ASN A 30 -2.80 -8.98 -0.04
C ASN A 30 -3.52 -7.63 -0.03
N VAL A 31 -4.21 -7.35 -1.13
CA VAL A 31 -5.15 -6.22 -1.27
C VAL A 31 -6.55 -6.72 -0.96
N VAL A 32 -7.15 -6.20 0.11
CA VAL A 32 -8.44 -6.65 0.62
C VAL A 32 -9.47 -5.54 0.53
N ILE A 33 -10.62 -5.81 -0.07
CA ILE A 33 -11.75 -4.86 -0.14
C ILE A 33 -12.92 -5.41 0.66
N ALA A 34 -13.51 -4.55 1.50
CA ALA A 34 -14.70 -4.88 2.28
C ALA A 34 -15.83 -5.38 1.37
N GLY A 35 -16.39 -6.55 1.69
CA GLY A 35 -17.43 -7.21 0.89
C GLY A 35 -16.94 -7.98 -0.34
N LYS A 36 -15.66 -7.86 -0.73
CA LYS A 36 -15.06 -8.63 -1.84
C LYS A 36 -13.98 -9.62 -1.40
N GLY A 37 -13.39 -9.42 -0.23
CA GLY A 37 -12.26 -10.23 0.24
C GLY A 37 -10.94 -9.82 -0.43
N ILE A 38 -10.03 -10.77 -0.60
CA ILE A 38 -8.75 -10.56 -1.29
C ILE A 38 -9.05 -10.39 -2.79
N VAL A 39 -8.72 -9.23 -3.37
CA VAL A 39 -8.96 -8.92 -4.78
C VAL A 39 -7.71 -9.08 -5.64
N CYS A 40 -6.52 -8.95 -5.05
CA CYS A 40 -5.24 -9.31 -5.68
C CYS A 40 -4.14 -9.46 -4.61
N THR A 41 -3.02 -10.04 -5.03
CA THR A 41 -1.77 -10.15 -4.25
C THR A 41 -0.67 -9.45 -5.04
N LEU A 42 0.04 -8.54 -4.38
CA LEU A 42 1.18 -7.81 -4.92
C LEU A 42 2.48 -8.43 -4.40
N HIS A 43 3.53 -8.38 -5.20
CA HIS A 43 4.81 -9.03 -4.94
C HIS A 43 5.97 -8.03 -5.02
N GLU A 44 7.18 -8.52 -4.78
CA GLU A 44 8.41 -7.76 -4.96
C GLU A 44 8.44 -6.98 -6.29
N GLY A 45 8.79 -5.70 -6.21
CA GLY A 45 8.79 -4.76 -7.33
C GLY A 45 7.47 -4.00 -7.51
N ASP A 46 6.35 -4.50 -6.98
CA ASP A 46 5.07 -3.80 -7.04
C ASP A 46 5.00 -2.65 -6.01
N ASP A 47 4.11 -1.69 -6.30
CA ASP A 47 3.86 -0.53 -5.47
C ASP A 47 2.38 -0.40 -5.09
N PHE A 48 2.08 0.21 -3.94
CA PHE A 48 0.70 0.40 -3.48
C PHE A 48 0.50 1.63 -2.59
N GLY A 49 -0.73 2.14 -2.57
CA GLY A 49 -1.14 3.25 -1.71
C GLY A 49 -1.02 4.65 -2.34
N LYS A 50 -0.40 4.81 -3.51
CA LYS A 50 -0.25 6.14 -4.15
C LYS A 50 -1.58 6.83 -4.47
N LEU A 51 -2.62 6.06 -4.82
CA LEU A 51 -3.90 6.63 -5.27
C LEU A 51 -4.57 7.51 -4.21
N ALA A 52 -4.47 7.14 -2.93
CA ALA A 52 -5.00 7.94 -1.83
C ALA A 52 -4.27 9.28 -1.66
N LEU A 53 -2.99 9.34 -2.04
CA LEU A 53 -2.20 10.57 -2.02
C LEU A 53 -2.55 11.48 -3.19
N VAL A 54 -2.65 10.91 -4.40
CA VAL A 54 -2.96 11.64 -5.63
C VAL A 54 -4.36 12.23 -5.60
N ASN A 55 -5.35 11.44 -5.15
CA ASN A 55 -6.75 11.86 -5.18
C ASN A 55 -7.20 12.59 -3.92
N GLU A 56 -6.32 12.77 -2.92
CA GLU A 56 -6.67 13.28 -1.59
C GLU A 56 -7.91 12.56 -1.01
N ALA A 57 -7.94 11.23 -1.16
CA ALA A 57 -9.08 10.41 -0.84
C ALA A 57 -8.70 9.29 0.15
N PRO A 58 -9.67 8.75 0.92
CA PRO A 58 -9.42 7.60 1.79
C PRO A 58 -8.84 6.38 1.04
N ARG A 59 -8.12 5.50 1.75
CA ARG A 59 -7.59 4.25 1.20
C ARG A 59 -8.73 3.41 0.59
N ALA A 60 -8.57 3.02 -0.66
CA ALA A 60 -9.58 2.22 -1.38
C ALA A 60 -9.63 0.75 -0.95
N ALA A 61 -8.60 0.25 -0.28
CA ALA A 61 -8.46 -1.13 0.16
C ALA A 61 -7.61 -1.23 1.43
N THR A 62 -7.76 -2.34 2.15
CA THR A 62 -6.92 -2.76 3.27
C THR A 62 -5.70 -3.51 2.72
N ILE A 63 -4.51 -3.27 3.28
CA ILE A 63 -3.29 -4.00 2.91
C ILE A 63 -2.76 -4.80 4.10
N VAL A 64 -2.49 -6.08 3.86
CA VAL A 64 -1.97 -7.02 4.86
C VAL A 64 -0.77 -7.77 4.28
N THR A 65 0.33 -7.88 5.03
CA THR A 65 1.49 -8.69 4.60
C THR A 65 1.16 -10.18 4.68
N ASN A 66 1.69 -10.96 3.73
CA ASN A 66 1.55 -12.41 3.76
C ASN A 66 2.64 -13.08 4.60
N GLU A 67 3.82 -12.48 4.62
CA GLU A 67 4.99 -12.93 5.37
C GLU A 67 5.37 -11.92 6.47
N SER A 68 6.02 -12.41 7.52
CA SER A 68 6.46 -11.59 8.68
C SER A 68 7.71 -10.75 8.41
N ASN A 69 8.51 -11.17 7.44
CA ASN A 69 9.75 -10.54 7.01
C ASN A 69 9.58 -9.69 5.75
N CYS A 70 8.36 -9.20 5.47
CA CYS A 70 8.09 -8.30 4.35
C CYS A 70 8.92 -7.02 4.50
N GLN A 71 9.72 -6.69 3.48
CA GLN A 71 10.52 -5.47 3.45
C GLN A 71 9.86 -4.48 2.50
N LEU A 72 9.63 -3.27 2.98
CA LEU A 72 8.91 -2.23 2.26
C LEU A 72 9.74 -0.95 2.28
N LEU A 73 9.85 -0.29 1.13
CA LEU A 73 10.22 1.11 1.08
C LEU A 73 8.96 1.94 1.30
N ARG A 74 9.01 2.88 2.25
CA ARG A 74 7.92 3.81 2.56
C ARG A 74 8.31 5.22 2.15
N VAL A 75 7.44 5.87 1.38
CA VAL A 75 7.56 7.27 0.98
C VAL A 75 6.41 8.05 1.60
N ASP A 76 6.72 8.94 2.53
CA ASP A 76 5.71 9.83 3.13
C ASP A 76 5.19 10.85 2.12
N LYS A 77 3.96 11.34 2.35
CA LYS A 77 3.26 12.24 1.44
C LYS A 77 4.09 13.45 1.01
N SER A 78 4.81 14.11 1.91
CA SER A 78 5.64 15.27 1.58
C SER A 78 6.76 14.95 0.57
N HIS A 79 7.34 13.76 0.64
CA HIS A 79 8.34 13.29 -0.32
C HIS A 79 7.68 12.86 -1.63
N PHE A 80 6.52 12.20 -1.57
CA PHE A 80 5.74 11.85 -2.75
C PHE A 80 5.35 13.10 -3.57
N ASP A 81 4.82 14.14 -2.92
CA ASP A 81 4.44 15.40 -3.55
C ASP A 81 5.64 16.14 -4.17
N ARG A 82 6.83 15.96 -3.60
CA ARG A 82 8.07 16.48 -4.20
C ARG A 82 8.43 15.70 -5.47
N ILE A 83 8.42 14.37 -5.41
CA ILE A 83 8.72 13.51 -6.57
C ILE A 83 7.76 13.80 -7.73
N LEU A 84 6.46 13.93 -7.46
CA LEU A 84 5.47 14.21 -8.51
C LEU A 84 5.75 15.56 -9.21
N ARG A 85 6.03 16.61 -8.44
CA ARG A 85 6.40 17.93 -8.97
C ARG A 85 7.66 17.87 -9.84
N ASP A 86 8.66 17.12 -9.42
CA ASP A 86 9.92 16.97 -10.16
C ASP A 86 9.70 16.18 -11.48
N VAL A 87 8.77 15.22 -11.50
CA VAL A 87 8.41 14.47 -12.73
C VAL A 87 7.63 15.34 -13.71
N GLU A 88 6.65 16.10 -13.23
CA GLU A 88 5.86 17.03 -14.04
C GLU A 88 6.71 18.15 -14.64
N ALA A 89 7.73 18.64 -13.92
CA ALA A 89 8.64 19.67 -14.42
C ALA A 89 9.62 19.16 -15.51
N ASN A 90 9.79 17.85 -15.63
CA ASN A 90 10.74 17.22 -16.55
C ASN A 90 10.07 16.49 -17.73
N THR A 91 8.75 16.65 -17.90
CA THR A 91 7.97 16.10 -19.02
C THR A 91 7.34 17.23 -19.81
#